data_AF-A0AAV0Y012-F1
#
_entry.id   AF-A0AAV0Y012-F1
#
_cell.length_a   1.000
_cell.length_b   1.000
_cell.length_c   1.000
_cell.angle_alpha   90.00
_cell.angle_beta   90.00
_cell.angle_gamma   90.00
#
_symmetry.space_group_name_H-M   'P 1'
#
loop_
_entity.id
_entity.type
_entity.pdbx_description
1 polymer ?
#
loop_
_entity_poly.entity_id
_entity_poly.type
_entity_poly.pdbx_seq_one_letter_code
_entity_poly.pdbx_strand_id
1 'polypeptide(L)'
;MSGFESSKIKANEIADVVNIHKKFKKKRFRRTKKQFEYENSDEINDDAENNFRIFYFNVIADGAILSFSERFNQFKIYSDNFSFLYNIGELQKITNDDLMKSCLDLQNYLSDGELYDIVASELYEELLVFRHTMKEDSTPIEALSFLKTMPGAFTAFPNIVISLRILLTIPITSASAERSFSKLKIIKNYLRNTMSQKRVTELATIAIENETANTLNFKDVIELFASKKSRKKF
;
A
#
# COMPACT_ATOMS: atom_id res chain seq x y z
N MET A 1 -3.91 28.28 14.56
CA MET A 1 -4.41 27.21 15.46
C MET A 1 -3.54 25.98 15.28
N SER A 2 -3.18 25.28 16.35
CA SER A 2 -2.47 23.99 16.25
C SER A 2 -3.42 22.91 15.72
N GLY A 3 -2.90 21.84 15.11
CA GLY A 3 -3.72 20.73 14.61
C GLY A 3 -4.52 20.02 15.70
N PHE A 4 -4.04 20.08 16.96
CA PHE A 4 -4.76 19.56 18.12
C PHE A 4 -6.01 20.38 18.45
N GLU A 5 -5.88 21.72 18.49
CA GLU A 5 -7.01 22.60 18.81
C GLU A 5 -8.12 22.53 17.76
N SER A 6 -7.76 22.48 16.47
CA SER A 6 -8.77 22.33 15.41
C SER A 6 -9.49 20.98 15.47
N SER A 7 -8.77 19.91 15.80
CA SER A 7 -9.34 18.57 16.00
C SER A 7 -10.24 18.52 17.24
N LYS A 8 -9.86 19.21 18.32
CA LYS A 8 -10.65 19.34 19.55
C LYS A 8 -11.97 20.06 19.31
N ILE A 9 -11.95 21.16 18.55
CA ILE A 9 -13.18 21.89 18.16
C ILE A 9 -14.14 20.96 17.40
N LYS A 10 -13.66 20.27 16.36
CA LYS A 10 -14.47 19.30 15.60
C LYS A 10 -15.00 18.15 16.44
N ALA A 11 -14.17 17.61 17.34
CA ALA A 11 -14.59 16.54 18.25
C ALA A 11 -15.71 17.02 19.20
N ASN A 12 -15.64 18.26 19.67
CA ASN A 12 -16.69 18.86 20.51
C ASN A 12 -18.00 19.06 19.75
N GLU A 13 -17.95 19.48 18.48
CA GLU A 13 -19.14 19.59 17.61
C GLU A 13 -19.81 18.22 17.43
N ILE A 14 -19.04 17.16 17.18
CA ILE A 14 -19.58 15.80 17.06
C ILE A 14 -20.16 15.32 18.39
N ALA A 15 -19.50 15.61 19.52
CA ALA A 15 -19.99 15.24 20.84
C ALA A 15 -21.32 15.91 21.18
N ASP A 16 -21.57 17.15 20.72
CA ASP A 16 -22.86 17.81 20.84
C ASP A 16 -23.95 17.07 20.06
N VAL A 17 -23.67 16.68 18.81
CA VAL A 17 -24.62 15.93 17.97
C VAL A 17 -25.00 14.60 18.60
N VAL A 18 -24.04 13.93 19.25
CA VAL A 18 -24.22 12.57 19.81
C VAL A 18 -24.58 12.61 21.32
N ASN A 19 -24.75 13.79 21.92
CA ASN A 19 -25.02 13.97 23.36
C ASN A 19 -24.01 13.25 24.28
N ILE A 20 -22.71 13.39 24.01
CA ILE A 20 -21.62 12.80 24.80
C ILE A 20 -20.91 13.88 25.63
N HIS A 21 -20.54 13.54 26.87
CA HIS A 21 -19.77 14.45 27.73
C HIS A 21 -18.35 14.74 27.21
N LYS A 22 -18.01 16.03 27.07
CA LYS A 22 -16.76 16.57 26.50
C LYS A 22 -15.57 16.66 27.46
N LYS A 23 -15.49 15.81 28.49
CA LYS A 23 -14.41 15.87 29.49
C LYS A 23 -13.41 14.75 29.28
N PHE A 24 -12.11 15.10 29.26
CA PHE A 24 -11.04 14.13 29.33
C PHE A 24 -11.12 13.36 30.65
N LYS A 25 -11.16 12.02 30.57
CA LYS A 25 -11.21 11.17 31.75
C LYS A 25 -9.86 11.19 32.45
N LYS A 26 -9.81 11.67 33.69
CA LYS A 26 -8.62 11.56 34.55
C LYS A 26 -8.45 10.10 34.97
N LYS A 27 -7.30 9.50 34.66
CA LYS A 27 -6.94 8.16 35.14
C LYS A 27 -6.32 8.31 36.53
N ARG A 28 -6.89 7.64 37.54
CA ARG A 28 -6.30 7.64 38.88
C ARG A 28 -5.00 6.86 38.87
N PHE A 29 -3.88 7.52 39.16
CA PHE A 29 -2.61 6.85 39.41
C PHE A 29 -2.64 6.22 40.82
N ARG A 30 -2.33 4.92 40.92
CA ARG A 30 -2.20 4.24 42.20
C ARG A 30 -0.82 4.58 42.78
N ARG A 31 -0.78 5.37 43.86
CA ARG A 31 0.46 5.63 44.60
C ARG A 31 0.65 4.54 45.66
N THR A 32 1.81 3.89 45.64
CA THR A 32 2.31 3.06 46.74
C THR A 32 3.20 3.93 47.62
N LYS A 33 3.01 3.89 48.94
CA LYS A 33 3.91 4.58 49.87
C LYS A 33 5.30 3.98 49.74
N LYS A 34 6.31 4.80 49.45
CA LYS A 34 7.72 4.44 49.52
C LYS A 34 8.35 5.05 50.79
N GLN A 35 9.39 4.41 51.30
CA GLN A 35 9.96 4.70 52.62
C GLN A 35 10.80 5.99 52.65
N PHE A 36 11.25 6.46 51.50
CA PHE A 36 12.12 7.62 51.36
C PHE A 36 11.52 8.67 50.40
N GLU A 37 11.57 9.94 50.78
CA GLU A 37 10.99 11.06 49.99
C GLU A 37 11.69 11.30 48.66
N TYR A 38 12.97 10.93 48.53
CA TYR A 38 13.75 11.06 47.28
C TYR A 38 13.45 9.95 46.26
N GLU A 39 12.66 8.93 46.61
CA GLU A 39 12.21 7.88 45.67
C GLU A 39 10.88 8.22 44.96
N ASN A 40 10.34 9.42 45.19
CA ASN A 40 9.19 9.91 44.46
C ASN A 40 9.57 10.05 42.98
N SER A 41 8.86 9.31 42.12
CA SER A 41 8.94 9.51 40.67
C SER A 41 8.51 10.94 40.34
N ASP A 42 9.24 11.61 39.44
CA ASP A 42 8.90 12.92 38.89
C ASP A 42 7.40 13.03 38.62
N GLU A 43 6.79 14.17 38.99
CA GLU A 43 5.36 14.40 38.81
C GLU A 43 4.98 14.28 37.34
N ILE A 44 4.37 13.14 36.97
CA ILE A 44 3.75 12.97 35.66
C ILE A 44 2.63 14.00 35.57
N ASN A 45 2.76 14.91 34.60
CA ASN A 45 1.81 15.97 34.28
C ASN A 45 0.35 15.51 34.47
N ASP A 46 -0.36 16.06 35.46
CA ASP A 46 -1.71 15.62 35.89
C ASP A 46 -2.84 16.16 34.98
N ASP A 47 -2.47 16.87 33.92
CA ASP A 47 -3.42 17.36 32.93
C ASP A 47 -3.79 16.26 31.93
N ALA A 48 -5.02 15.77 32.05
CA ALA A 48 -5.57 14.73 31.18
C ALA A 48 -5.62 15.16 29.71
N GLU A 49 -5.73 16.46 29.44
CA GLU A 49 -5.71 16.98 28.07
C GLU A 49 -4.29 16.89 27.47
N ASN A 50 -3.27 17.39 28.16
CA ASN A 50 -1.88 17.26 27.71
C ASN A 50 -1.44 15.80 27.58
N ASN A 51 -1.87 14.91 28.50
CA ASN A 51 -1.59 13.48 28.38
C ASN A 51 -2.22 12.87 27.13
N PHE A 52 -3.47 13.21 26.82
CA PHE A 52 -4.12 12.77 25.58
C PHE A 52 -3.40 13.33 24.35
N ARG A 53 -2.98 14.60 24.39
CA ARG A 53 -2.24 15.22 23.29
C ARG A 53 -0.92 14.50 23.02
N ILE A 54 -0.11 14.25 24.05
CA ILE A 54 1.24 13.68 23.91
C ILE A 54 1.18 12.18 23.59
N PHE A 55 0.45 11.39 24.38
CA PHE A 55 0.53 9.92 24.30
C PHE A 55 -0.43 9.29 23.30
N TYR A 56 -1.39 10.06 22.77
CA TYR A 56 -2.37 9.53 21.83
C TYR A 56 -2.41 10.34 20.53
N PHE A 57 -2.72 11.64 20.61
CA PHE A 57 -2.90 12.46 19.41
C PHE A 57 -1.60 12.57 18.59
N ASN A 58 -0.50 12.97 19.22
CA ASN A 58 0.79 13.10 18.54
C ASN A 58 1.28 11.74 18.03
N VAL A 59 1.14 10.67 18.81
CA VAL A 59 1.52 9.31 18.38
C VAL A 59 0.80 8.89 17.09
N ILE A 60 -0.51 9.17 16.97
CA ILE A 60 -1.27 8.87 15.76
C ILE A 60 -0.85 9.78 14.60
N ALA A 61 -0.67 11.07 14.86
CA ALA A 61 -0.25 12.03 13.84
C ALA A 61 1.14 11.68 13.28
N ASP A 62 2.10 11.41 14.16
CA ASP A 62 3.46 10.99 13.80
C ASP A 62 3.43 9.66 13.04
N GLY A 63 2.63 8.69 13.50
CA GLY A 63 2.44 7.43 12.78
C GLY A 63 1.89 7.63 11.36
N ALA A 64 0.94 8.54 11.18
CA ALA A 64 0.41 8.90 9.86
C ALA A 64 1.47 9.60 8.99
N ILE A 65 2.20 10.56 9.56
CA ILE A 65 3.27 11.29 8.86
C ILE A 65 4.36 10.31 8.40
N LEU A 66 4.81 9.42 9.27
CA LEU A 66 5.80 8.39 8.95
C LEU A 66 5.29 7.48 7.84
N SER A 67 4.07 6.97 7.95
CA SER A 67 3.45 6.11 6.94
C SER A 67 3.36 6.79 5.57
N PHE A 68 2.98 8.08 5.54
CA PHE A 68 2.95 8.84 4.30
C PHE A 68 4.36 9.06 3.75
N SER A 69 5.31 9.44 4.60
CA SER A 69 6.69 9.69 4.21
C SER A 69 7.34 8.46 3.60
N GLU A 70 7.19 7.29 4.24
CA GLU A 70 7.67 6.01 3.72
C GLU A 70 7.06 5.69 2.36
N ARG A 71 5.74 5.84 2.23
CA ARG A 71 5.03 5.56 0.97
C ARG A 71 5.44 6.51 -0.15
N PHE A 72 5.57 7.80 0.12
CA PHE A 72 6.04 8.76 -0.88
C PHE A 72 7.48 8.49 -1.30
N ASN A 73 8.33 8.07 -0.37
CA ASN A 73 9.70 7.68 -0.70
C ASN A 73 9.74 6.44 -1.59
N GLN A 74 8.93 5.42 -1.29
CA GLN A 74 8.77 4.24 -2.16
C GLN A 74 8.30 4.61 -3.57
N PHE A 75 7.31 5.50 -3.67
CA PHE A 75 6.84 5.98 -4.98
C PHE A 75 7.89 6.79 -5.72
N LYS A 76 8.71 7.57 -5.01
CA LYS A 76 9.82 8.30 -5.61
C LYS A 76 10.86 7.35 -6.20
N ILE A 77 11.31 6.36 -5.43
CA ILE A 77 12.25 5.32 -5.91
C ILE A 77 11.69 4.62 -7.15
N TYR A 78 10.42 4.23 -7.10
CA TYR A 78 9.74 3.62 -8.23
C TYR A 78 9.68 4.55 -9.46
N SER A 79 9.29 5.81 -9.26
CA SER A 79 9.22 6.81 -10.31
C SER A 79 10.59 7.09 -10.92
N ASP A 80 11.65 7.11 -10.12
CA ASP A 80 13.02 7.37 -10.57
C ASP A 80 13.50 6.23 -11.48
N ASN A 81 13.31 4.97 -11.06
CA ASN A 81 13.70 3.78 -11.82
C ASN A 81 12.91 3.58 -13.12
N PHE A 82 11.64 3.98 -13.17
CA PHE A 82 10.78 3.84 -14.36
C PHE A 82 10.60 5.15 -15.15
N SER A 83 11.25 6.25 -14.72
CA SER A 83 11.07 7.60 -15.27
C SER A 83 11.17 7.64 -16.80
N PHE A 84 12.19 7.00 -17.35
CA PHE A 84 12.46 6.93 -18.80
C PHE A 84 11.36 6.19 -19.60
N LEU A 85 10.57 5.32 -18.94
CA LEU A 85 9.46 4.61 -19.56
C LEU A 85 8.11 5.33 -19.42
N TYR A 86 7.99 6.39 -18.61
CA TYR A 86 6.74 7.17 -18.55
C TYR A 86 6.51 7.98 -19.83
N ASN A 87 7.58 8.52 -20.42
CA ASN A 87 7.55 9.28 -21.67
C ASN A 87 8.29 8.51 -22.77
N ILE A 88 7.74 7.35 -23.17
CA ILE A 88 8.34 6.49 -24.19
C ILE A 88 8.64 7.24 -25.50
N GLY A 89 7.81 8.20 -25.86
CA GLY A 89 8.06 9.02 -27.04
C GLY A 89 9.30 9.93 -26.94
N GLU A 90 9.73 10.28 -25.73
CA GLU A 90 10.93 11.09 -25.49
C GLU A 90 12.22 10.27 -25.38
N LEU A 91 12.15 8.94 -25.51
CA LEU A 91 13.33 8.06 -25.56
C LEU A 91 14.30 8.45 -26.70
N GLN A 92 13.81 9.12 -27.74
CA GLN A 92 14.62 9.65 -28.83
C GLN A 92 15.55 10.79 -28.38
N LYS A 93 15.20 11.51 -27.31
CA LYS A 93 15.95 12.66 -26.77
C LYS A 93 17.02 12.24 -25.76
N ILE A 94 16.92 11.04 -25.20
CA ILE A 94 17.85 10.51 -24.19
C ILE A 94 19.15 10.06 -24.86
N THR A 95 20.29 10.39 -24.25
CA THR A 95 21.59 9.93 -24.75
C THR A 95 21.71 8.41 -24.59
N ASN A 96 22.48 7.76 -25.45
CA ASN A 96 22.65 6.31 -25.38
C ASN A 96 23.29 5.86 -24.05
N ASP A 97 24.22 6.65 -23.51
CA ASP A 97 24.87 6.36 -22.22
C ASP A 97 23.89 6.47 -21.05
N ASP A 98 23.04 7.52 -21.04
CA ASP A 98 22.00 7.69 -20.01
C ASP A 98 20.92 6.60 -20.10
N LEU A 99 20.58 6.17 -21.31
CA LEU A 99 19.61 5.09 -21.53
C LEU A 99 20.14 3.76 -21.02
N MET A 100 21.40 3.41 -21.31
CA MET A 100 22.04 2.20 -20.80
C MET A 100 22.10 2.23 -19.27
N LYS A 101 22.48 3.36 -18.69
CA LYS A 101 22.48 3.53 -17.23
C LYS A 101 21.09 3.30 -16.63
N SER A 102 20.05 3.86 -17.24
CA SER A 102 18.66 3.67 -16.79
C SER A 102 18.22 2.20 -16.87
N CYS A 103 18.65 1.47 -17.90
CA CYS A 103 18.38 0.03 -18.03
C CYS A 103 19.09 -0.78 -16.94
N LEU A 104 20.33 -0.44 -16.60
CA LEU A 104 21.09 -1.08 -15.51
C LEU A 104 20.46 -0.80 -14.14
N ASP A 105 20.07 0.45 -13.89
CA ASP A 105 19.39 0.84 -12.65
C ASP A 105 18.06 0.07 -12.50
N LEU A 106 17.30 -0.08 -13.59
CA LEU A 106 16.06 -0.85 -13.59
C LEU A 106 16.29 -2.35 -13.37
N GLN A 107 17.30 -2.96 -14.00
CA GLN A 107 17.64 -4.37 -13.75
C GLN A 107 18.01 -4.60 -12.29
N ASN A 108 18.82 -3.71 -11.71
CA ASN A 108 19.21 -3.81 -10.30
C ASN A 108 17.99 -3.68 -9.38
N TYR A 109 17.06 -2.78 -9.71
CA TYR A 109 15.82 -2.62 -8.95
C TYR A 109 14.90 -3.85 -9.03
N LEU A 110 14.87 -4.54 -10.18
CA LEU A 110 14.07 -5.74 -10.44
C LEU A 110 14.87 -7.03 -10.28
N SER A 111 15.86 -7.02 -9.39
CA SER A 111 16.68 -8.20 -9.07
C SER A 111 16.41 -8.71 -7.66
N ASP A 112 16.44 -10.04 -7.52
CA ASP A 112 16.44 -10.73 -6.22
C ASP A 112 17.61 -11.71 -6.19
N GLY A 113 18.72 -11.27 -5.60
CA GLY A 113 19.99 -12.00 -5.62
C GLY A 113 20.56 -12.14 -7.03
N GLU A 114 20.64 -13.37 -7.53
CA GLU A 114 21.13 -13.68 -8.89
C GLU A 114 20.00 -13.82 -9.93
N LEU A 115 18.74 -13.62 -9.51
CA LEU A 115 17.58 -13.66 -10.40
C LEU A 115 17.22 -12.24 -10.84
N TYR A 116 16.94 -12.08 -12.12
CA TYR A 116 16.57 -10.80 -12.73
C TYR A 116 15.27 -10.97 -13.52
N ASP A 117 14.31 -10.06 -13.33
CA ASP A 117 13.08 -10.04 -14.14
C ASP A 117 13.33 -9.54 -15.56
N ILE A 118 14.40 -8.77 -15.76
CA ILE A 118 14.82 -8.18 -17.05
C ILE A 118 16.35 -8.19 -17.19
N VAL A 119 16.84 -8.16 -18.42
CA VAL A 119 18.27 -8.02 -18.74
C VAL A 119 18.52 -6.64 -19.37
N ALA A 120 19.37 -5.83 -18.73
CA ALA A 120 19.62 -4.43 -19.09
C ALA A 120 20.18 -4.27 -20.50
N SER A 121 21.11 -5.14 -20.92
CA SER A 121 21.68 -5.08 -22.27
C SER A 121 20.64 -5.40 -23.35
N GLU A 122 19.78 -6.38 -23.09
CA GLU A 122 18.69 -6.73 -24.01
C GLU A 122 17.62 -5.64 -24.04
N LEU A 123 17.21 -5.14 -22.88
CA LEU A 123 16.27 -4.02 -22.77
C LEU A 123 16.78 -2.79 -23.53
N TYR A 124 18.07 -2.47 -23.39
CA TYR A 124 18.69 -1.35 -24.08
C TYR A 124 18.61 -1.49 -25.61
N GLU A 125 18.99 -2.65 -26.15
CA GLU A 125 18.91 -2.94 -27.59
C GLU A 125 17.45 -2.90 -28.10
N GLU A 126 16.53 -3.51 -27.35
CA GLU A 126 15.10 -3.45 -27.63
C GLU A 126 14.61 -1.99 -27.71
N LEU A 127 15.01 -1.13 -26.76
CA LEU A 127 14.59 0.28 -26.68
C LEU A 127 15.19 1.13 -27.79
N LEU A 128 16.43 0.85 -28.22
CA LEU A 128 17.05 1.52 -29.36
C LEU A 128 16.24 1.30 -30.65
N VAL A 129 15.71 0.09 -30.84
CA VAL A 129 14.83 -0.20 -31.98
C VAL A 129 13.45 0.42 -31.75
N PHE A 130 12.88 0.21 -30.57
CA PHE A 130 11.50 0.58 -30.27
C PHE A 130 11.25 2.10 -30.25
N ARG A 131 12.22 2.90 -29.80
CA ARG A 131 12.07 4.37 -29.72
C ARG A 131 11.76 5.05 -31.04
N HIS A 132 12.15 4.45 -32.17
CA HIS A 132 11.89 4.98 -33.51
C HIS A 132 10.50 4.60 -34.05
N THR A 133 9.80 3.68 -33.38
CA THR A 133 8.47 3.20 -33.79
C THR A 133 7.33 4.01 -33.18
N MET A 134 7.59 4.68 -32.05
CA MET A 134 6.61 5.44 -31.27
C MET A 134 6.64 6.93 -31.62
N LYS A 135 5.51 7.62 -31.40
CA LYS A 135 5.42 9.09 -31.54
C LYS A 135 5.92 9.76 -30.25
N GLU A 136 6.35 11.02 -30.34
CA GLU A 136 6.90 11.76 -29.19
C GLU A 136 5.91 11.88 -28.00
N ASP A 137 4.60 11.93 -28.27
CA ASP A 137 3.56 12.07 -27.24
C ASP A 137 2.98 10.72 -26.77
N SER A 138 3.57 9.59 -27.15
CA SER A 138 3.01 8.27 -26.86
C SER A 138 3.12 7.90 -25.38
N THR A 139 1.99 7.47 -24.81
CA THR A 139 1.92 7.03 -23.40
C THR A 139 2.36 5.57 -23.24
N PRO A 140 2.71 5.12 -22.01
CA PRO A 140 3.11 3.73 -21.78
C PRO A 140 1.98 2.73 -22.09
N ILE A 141 0.72 3.15 -21.91
CA ILE A 141 -0.45 2.34 -22.25
C ILE A 141 -0.58 2.17 -23.76
N GLU A 142 -0.34 3.23 -24.53
CA GLU A 142 -0.33 3.17 -26.00
C GLU A 142 0.82 2.34 -26.54
N ALA A 143 2.00 2.45 -25.93
CA ALA A 143 3.14 1.61 -26.29
C ALA A 143 2.85 0.12 -26.03
N LEU A 144 2.28 -0.23 -24.88
CA LEU A 144 1.90 -1.61 -24.58
C LEU A 144 0.78 -2.11 -25.49
N SER A 145 -0.20 -1.26 -25.83
CA SER A 145 -1.29 -1.65 -26.73
C SER A 145 -0.80 -1.88 -28.16
N PHE A 146 0.15 -1.07 -28.64
CA PHE A 146 0.84 -1.27 -29.91
C PHE A 146 1.66 -2.56 -29.93
N LEU A 147 2.41 -2.86 -28.87
CA LEU A 147 3.12 -4.14 -28.76
C LEU A 147 2.14 -5.32 -28.75
N LYS A 148 0.96 -5.17 -28.16
CA LYS A 148 -0.05 -6.24 -28.14
C LYS A 148 -0.65 -6.51 -29.52
N THR A 149 -0.76 -5.51 -30.40
CA THR A 149 -1.33 -5.68 -31.75
C THR A 149 -0.29 -6.19 -32.75
N MET A 150 1.00 -6.01 -32.48
CA MET A 150 2.11 -6.51 -33.28
C MET A 150 2.31 -8.03 -33.12
N PRO A 151 2.21 -8.83 -34.19
CA PRO A 151 2.46 -10.26 -34.13
C PRO A 151 3.93 -10.53 -33.80
N GLY A 152 4.19 -11.33 -32.76
CA GLY A 152 5.56 -11.66 -32.33
C GLY A 152 6.23 -10.61 -31.44
N ALA A 153 5.54 -9.56 -31.02
CA ALA A 153 6.12 -8.54 -30.14
C ALA A 153 6.61 -9.08 -28.79
N PHE A 154 5.90 -10.05 -28.22
CA PHE A 154 6.31 -10.70 -26.95
C PHE A 154 7.62 -11.49 -27.08
N THR A 155 7.98 -11.91 -28.30
CA THR A 155 9.24 -12.60 -28.58
C THR A 155 10.33 -11.65 -29.06
N ALA A 156 9.96 -10.54 -29.71
CA ALA A 156 10.90 -9.56 -30.25
C ALA A 156 11.31 -8.50 -29.21
N PHE A 157 10.42 -8.15 -28.28
CA PHE A 157 10.62 -7.14 -27.24
C PHE A 157 10.20 -7.64 -25.85
N PRO A 158 10.72 -8.80 -25.38
CA PRO A 158 10.31 -9.39 -24.11
C PRO A 158 10.58 -8.46 -22.92
N ASN A 159 11.75 -7.81 -22.86
CA ASN A 159 12.13 -6.98 -21.72
C ASN A 159 11.28 -5.70 -21.66
N ILE A 160 11.04 -5.03 -22.79
CA ILE A 160 10.14 -3.86 -22.84
C ILE A 160 8.74 -4.24 -22.36
N VAL A 161 8.20 -5.37 -22.84
CA VAL A 161 6.86 -5.81 -22.43
C VAL A 161 6.78 -6.08 -20.93
N ILE A 162 7.79 -6.73 -20.35
CA ILE A 162 7.85 -6.99 -18.91
C ILE A 162 7.92 -5.66 -18.15
N SER A 163 8.83 -4.77 -18.52
CA SER A 163 8.99 -3.45 -17.88
C SER A 163 7.70 -2.62 -17.95
N LEU A 164 7.02 -2.57 -19.11
CA LEU A 164 5.76 -1.82 -19.26
C LEU A 164 4.60 -2.45 -18.49
N ARG A 165 4.55 -3.78 -18.38
CA ARG A 165 3.55 -4.46 -17.56
C ARG A 165 3.76 -4.18 -16.09
N ILE A 166 5.01 -4.22 -15.60
CA ILE A 166 5.33 -3.86 -14.22
C ILE A 166 4.95 -2.38 -13.99
N LEU A 167 5.34 -1.50 -14.92
CA LEU A 167 5.05 -0.07 -14.87
C LEU A 167 3.55 0.22 -14.66
N LEU A 168 2.71 -0.43 -15.45
CA LEU A 168 1.27 -0.18 -15.51
C LEU A 168 0.45 -0.96 -14.45
N THR A 169 1.06 -1.95 -13.79
CA THR A 169 0.37 -2.77 -12.77
C THR A 169 0.55 -2.22 -11.37
N ILE A 170 1.60 -1.44 -11.10
CA ILE A 170 1.79 -0.83 -9.80
C ILE A 170 0.73 0.26 -9.60
N PRO A 171 -0.09 0.18 -8.54
CA PRO A 171 -1.20 1.08 -8.33
C PRO A 171 -0.68 2.47 -7.96
N ILE A 172 -0.55 3.35 -8.95
CA ILE A 172 -0.31 4.79 -8.74
C ILE A 172 -1.56 5.42 -8.07
N THR A 173 -2.74 4.82 -8.23
CA THR A 173 -4.01 5.35 -7.72
C THR A 173 -4.60 4.54 -6.55
N SER A 174 -5.29 5.22 -5.64
CA SER A 174 -5.94 4.66 -4.43
C SER A 174 -7.15 3.76 -4.70
N ALA A 175 -7.56 3.57 -5.95
CA ALA A 175 -8.83 2.91 -6.30
C ALA A 175 -8.94 1.47 -5.75
N SER A 176 -7.83 0.72 -5.71
CA SER A 176 -7.79 -0.63 -5.11
C SER A 176 -8.04 -0.60 -3.59
N ALA A 177 -7.52 0.43 -2.91
CA ALA A 177 -7.77 0.64 -1.49
C ALA A 177 -9.25 1.00 -1.24
N GLU A 178 -9.87 1.83 -2.08
CA GLU A 178 -11.28 2.21 -1.97
C GLU A 178 -12.23 1.01 -2.12
N ARG A 179 -11.97 0.13 -3.09
CA ARG A 179 -12.72 -1.14 -3.25
C ARG A 179 -12.62 -2.00 -2.00
N SER A 180 -11.41 -2.14 -1.45
CA SER A 180 -11.15 -2.92 -0.25
C SER A 180 -11.84 -2.31 0.99
N PHE A 181 -11.79 -1.00 1.18
CA PHE A 181 -12.47 -0.30 2.28
C PHE A 181 -13.99 -0.40 2.19
N SER A 182 -14.56 -0.35 0.98
CA SER A 182 -15.99 -0.56 0.76
C SER A 182 -16.44 -1.95 1.21
N LYS A 183 -15.67 -3.01 0.88
CA LYS A 183 -15.95 -4.37 1.35
C LYS A 183 -15.72 -4.52 2.85
N LEU A 184 -14.68 -3.90 3.40
CA LEU A 184 -14.42 -3.90 4.85
C LEU A 184 -15.57 -3.28 5.64
N LYS A 185 -16.20 -2.21 5.13
CA LYS A 185 -17.39 -1.60 5.76
C LYS A 185 -18.57 -2.58 5.86
N ILE A 186 -18.70 -3.50 4.91
CA ILE A 186 -19.74 -4.55 4.93
C ILE A 186 -19.37 -5.66 5.92
N ILE A 187 -18.10 -6.05 5.97
CA ILE A 187 -17.59 -7.14 6.82
C ILE A 187 -17.55 -6.72 8.30
N LYS A 188 -17.01 -5.53 8.59
CA LYS A 188 -16.98 -4.90 9.92
C LYS A 188 -18.09 -3.87 10.03
N ASN A 189 -19.24 -4.35 10.49
CA ASN A 189 -20.34 -3.47 10.88
C ASN A 189 -20.40 -3.34 12.41
N TYR A 190 -21.27 -2.45 12.90
CA TYR A 190 -21.40 -2.14 14.33
C TYR A 190 -21.59 -3.38 15.21
N LEU A 191 -22.38 -4.36 14.73
CA LEU A 191 -22.68 -5.61 15.45
C LEU A 191 -21.55 -6.65 15.35
N ARG A 192 -20.61 -6.51 14.40
CA ARG A 192 -19.51 -7.44 14.13
C ARG A 192 -18.14 -6.78 14.28
N ASN A 193 -18.00 -5.84 15.21
CA ASN A 193 -16.72 -5.15 15.40
C ASN A 193 -15.67 -5.99 16.15
N THR A 194 -16.10 -6.97 16.95
CA THR A 194 -15.22 -7.91 17.66
C THR A 194 -14.96 -9.15 16.81
N MET A 195 -13.87 -9.12 16.04
CA MET A 195 -13.37 -10.30 15.31
C MET A 195 -11.85 -10.28 15.21
N SER A 196 -11.25 -11.47 15.08
CA SER A 196 -9.80 -11.60 14.93
C SER A 196 -9.34 -11.06 13.58
N GLN A 197 -8.11 -10.52 13.53
CA GLN A 197 -7.56 -9.96 12.30
C GLN A 197 -7.53 -10.98 11.16
N LYS A 198 -7.15 -12.23 11.47
CA LYS A 198 -7.15 -13.35 10.52
C LYS A 198 -8.52 -13.56 9.86
N ARG A 199 -9.61 -13.53 10.64
CA ARG A 199 -10.95 -13.72 10.10
C ARG A 199 -11.37 -12.55 9.21
N VAL A 200 -11.00 -11.32 9.58
CA VAL A 200 -11.30 -10.11 8.77
C VAL A 200 -10.61 -10.23 7.42
N THR A 201 -9.32 -10.57 7.42
CA THR A 201 -8.52 -10.65 6.20
C THR A 201 -9.04 -11.75 5.28
N GLU A 202 -9.33 -12.94 5.81
CA GLU A 202 -9.88 -14.05 5.01
C GLU A 202 -11.23 -13.69 4.37
N LEU A 203 -12.15 -13.07 5.13
CA LEU A 203 -13.44 -12.62 4.59
C LEU A 203 -13.29 -11.49 3.58
N ALA A 204 -12.34 -10.57 3.79
CA ALA A 204 -12.05 -9.49 2.86
C ALA A 204 -11.52 -10.03 1.53
N THR A 205 -10.62 -11.01 1.56
CA THR A 205 -10.11 -11.67 0.35
C THR A 205 -11.26 -12.27 -0.45
N ILE A 206 -12.16 -13.04 0.17
CA ILE A 206 -13.32 -13.63 -0.52
C ILE A 206 -14.24 -12.54 -1.10
N ALA A 207 -14.46 -11.44 -0.37
CA ALA A 207 -15.36 -10.37 -0.80
C ALA A 207 -14.77 -9.48 -1.91
N ILE A 208 -13.45 -9.31 -1.96
CA ILE A 208 -12.72 -8.60 -3.02
C ILE A 208 -12.70 -9.47 -4.27
N GLU A 209 -12.34 -10.74 -4.12
CA GLU A 209 -12.24 -11.75 -5.17
C GLU A 209 -13.58 -12.48 -5.40
N ASN A 210 -14.70 -11.78 -5.27
CA ASN A 210 -16.03 -12.39 -5.31
C ASN A 210 -16.31 -13.09 -6.64
N GLU A 211 -15.77 -12.58 -7.75
CA GLU A 211 -15.94 -13.18 -9.08
C GLU A 211 -15.29 -14.57 -9.15
N THR A 212 -14.08 -14.72 -8.63
CA THR A 212 -13.40 -16.02 -8.56
C THR A 212 -13.99 -16.91 -7.47
N ALA A 213 -14.45 -16.34 -6.36
CA ALA A 213 -15.15 -17.10 -5.33
C ALA A 213 -16.45 -17.74 -5.84
N ASN A 214 -17.16 -17.08 -6.77
CA ASN A 214 -18.38 -17.61 -7.38
C ASN A 214 -18.13 -18.79 -8.34
N THR A 215 -16.91 -18.96 -8.85
CA THR A 215 -16.57 -20.13 -9.68
C THR A 215 -16.24 -21.37 -8.85
N LEU A 216 -16.08 -21.23 -7.53
CA LEU A 216 -15.79 -22.34 -6.63
C LEU A 216 -17.03 -23.24 -6.45
N ASN A 217 -16.81 -24.55 -6.55
CA ASN A 217 -17.85 -25.53 -6.27
C ASN A 217 -17.96 -25.76 -4.74
N PHE A 218 -19.09 -25.34 -4.17
CA PHE A 218 -19.35 -25.49 -2.74
C PHE A 218 -19.29 -26.94 -2.24
N LYS A 219 -19.60 -27.93 -3.07
CA LYS A 219 -19.53 -29.35 -2.68
C LYS A 219 -18.09 -29.75 -2.35
N ASP A 220 -17.16 -29.37 -3.22
CA ASP A 220 -15.74 -29.69 -3.07
C ASP A 220 -15.16 -29.00 -1.82
N VAL A 221 -15.59 -27.76 -1.55
CA VAL A 221 -15.18 -27.02 -0.34
C VAL A 221 -15.72 -27.70 0.93
N ILE A 222 -16.97 -28.17 0.92
CA ILE A 222 -17.56 -28.89 2.06
C ILE A 222 -16.82 -30.20 2.32
N GLU A 223 -16.49 -30.95 1.27
CA GLU A 223 -15.76 -32.21 1.39
C GLU A 223 -14.32 -32.01 1.89
N LEU A 224 -13.63 -30.99 1.37
CA LEU A 224 -12.30 -30.58 1.84
C LEU A 224 -12.33 -30.14 3.32
N PHE A 225 -13.37 -29.42 3.73
CA PHE A 225 -13.53 -29.01 5.13
C PHE A 225 -13.79 -30.22 6.03
N ALA A 226 -14.66 -31.15 5.59
CA ALA A 226 -14.97 -32.37 6.30
C ALA A 226 -13.74 -33.27 6.47
N SER A 227 -12.92 -33.43 5.41
CA SER A 227 -11.70 -34.25 5.46
C SER A 227 -10.65 -33.66 6.41
N LYS A 228 -10.47 -32.33 6.45
CA LYS A 228 -9.57 -31.67 7.40
C LYS A 228 -10.01 -31.76 8.86
N LYS A 229 -11.32 -31.85 9.12
CA LYS A 229 -11.87 -32.01 10.48
C LYS A 229 -12.03 -33.48 10.90
N SER A 230 -11.88 -34.42 9.98
CA SER A 230 -11.96 -35.84 10.27
C SER A 230 -10.80 -36.25 11.17
N ARG A 231 -11.11 -36.76 12.36
CA ARG A 231 -10.13 -37.34 13.30
C ARG A 231 -9.73 -38.77 12.94
N LYS A 232 -10.40 -39.40 11.96
CA LYS A 232 -10.06 -40.74 11.47
C LYS A 232 -9.69 -40.64 10.00
N LYS A 233 -8.40 -40.83 9.70
CA LYS A 233 -7.98 -41.29 8.37
C LYS A 233 -8.44 -42.74 8.26
N PHE A 234 -9.36 -43.01 7.35
CA PHE A 234 -9.61 -44.37 6.87
C PHE A 234 -8.61 -44.69 5.78
#